data_AF-A0A367YML6-F1
#
_entry.id   AF-A0A367YML6-F1
#
_cell.length_a   1.000
_cell.length_b   1.000
_cell.length_c   1.000
_cell.angle_alpha   90.00
_cell.angle_beta   90.00
_cell.angle_gamma   90.00
#
_symmetry.space_group_name_H-M   'P 1'
#
loop_
_entity.id
_entity.type
_entity.pdbx_description
1 polymer ?
#
loop_
_entity_poly.entity_id
_entity_poly.type
_entity_poly.pdbx_seq_one_letter_code
_entity_poly.pdbx_strand_id
1 'polypeptide(L)'
;MITTSSLAGRIVLRHRGFCNALPRYVLKRLFAAAATSHNNTLIYNLNDYKSSFPKDFVINDDITEFIRLTKHKLEPQSIKIGVIYENDQARSSSKIIESLLADPLASGSEVWLDEISTREGNGQYKYSQEVVIDRANQQFGVPSPILSASLRNTFAANIESPTDLVIEEVEDVAEVTEYVFLINVSNQLGNLDYPPTTRNKILLNVIDNQEFTPLSSESTPVSFKNEASSHIIKINSQLAFTGIDQIIKNGVASSDVFIDNMTKSNIYELFKAINWFSQTPVLGAWLLHNIKLNIERKIELTASPEETNEISNIEISRFIDLVNKELQDDFEPKTVRFFHKNLSWWKLYYKNDNIEYEIKDFFLNNFMNKSIESYNYLRGKINPSDSDISVANPLFALKQEVINKSIAEEVQPKVYRALGEGFLYYQLPISLLSFFGFQYLGYAANDCIALAILGLVLGFNQVSKVWTGCTDKWLTNLFEEIRVCLGKQCVEEGLLKESNAQLTNDIKSTKLRQDIFNEINK
;
A
#
# COMPACT_ATOMS: atom_id res chain seq x y z
N MET A 1 78.57 70.21 -8.53
CA MET A 1 79.69 69.36 -8.97
C MET A 1 79.50 68.00 -8.32
N ILE A 2 79.51 66.95 -9.12
CA ILE A 2 79.17 65.52 -8.85
C ILE A 2 80.11 64.95 -7.77
N THR A 3 79.67 64.12 -6.80
CA THR A 3 79.66 62.62 -6.79
C THR A 3 78.80 62.09 -5.61
N THR A 4 77.76 61.25 -5.79
CA THR A 4 77.68 59.75 -5.77
C THR A 4 78.41 59.08 -4.57
N SER A 5 77.85 58.17 -3.75
CA SER A 5 77.02 56.99 -4.06
C SER A 5 76.38 56.34 -2.79
N SER A 6 75.15 55.83 -2.97
CA SER A 6 74.55 54.55 -2.51
C SER A 6 74.83 53.97 -1.11
N LEU A 7 73.82 54.01 -0.23
CA LEU A 7 73.63 53.07 0.90
C LEU A 7 72.27 52.38 0.74
N ALA A 8 72.28 51.11 0.32
CA ALA A 8 71.09 50.28 0.18
C ALA A 8 70.68 49.74 1.55
N GLY A 9 69.43 50.05 1.94
CA GLY A 9 68.82 49.59 3.17
C GLY A 9 68.36 48.13 3.12
N ARG A 10 68.33 47.50 4.30
CA ARG A 10 67.47 46.35 4.56
C ARG A 10 66.52 46.68 5.71
N ILE A 11 65.25 46.52 5.36
CA ILE A 11 64.01 46.71 6.09
C ILE A 11 63.81 45.52 7.05
N VAL A 12 63.46 45.79 8.31
CA VAL A 12 62.50 44.97 9.09
C VAL A 12 61.65 45.93 9.91
N LEU A 13 60.42 46.15 9.44
CA LEU A 13 59.38 46.93 10.09
C LEU A 13 58.52 46.02 10.97
N ARG A 14 58.30 46.48 12.20
CA ARG A 14 57.16 46.14 13.06
C ARG A 14 55.85 46.24 12.28
N HIS A 15 54.96 45.25 12.43
CA HIS A 15 53.52 45.51 12.41
C HIS A 15 52.75 44.56 13.35
N ARG A 16 51.84 45.18 14.10
CA ARG A 16 50.90 44.62 15.08
C ARG A 16 50.04 43.50 14.48
N GLY A 17 49.91 42.39 15.21
CA GLY A 17 48.83 41.42 15.05
C GLY A 17 48.00 41.37 16.32
N PHE A 18 46.84 42.04 16.32
CA PHE A 18 45.75 41.77 17.26
C PHE A 18 45.12 40.44 16.86
N CYS A 19 45.50 39.33 17.51
CA CYS A 19 44.73 38.10 17.45
C CYS A 19 43.62 38.18 18.51
N ASN A 20 42.40 38.44 18.05
CA ASN A 20 41.19 38.29 18.86
C ASN A 20 41.07 36.82 19.31
N ALA A 21 41.39 36.57 20.58
CA ALA A 21 40.96 35.37 21.28
C ALA A 21 39.43 35.48 21.50
N LEU A 22 38.65 34.97 20.55
CA LEU A 22 37.24 34.71 20.82
C LEU A 22 37.17 33.60 21.89
N PRO A 23 36.46 33.81 23.00
CA PRO A 23 36.33 32.79 24.02
C PRO A 23 35.59 31.57 23.43
N ARG A 24 36.10 30.35 23.70
CA ARG A 24 35.55 29.05 23.25
C ARG A 24 34.02 28.90 23.46
N TYR A 25 33.43 29.69 24.33
CA TYR A 25 31.98 29.78 24.56
C TYR A 25 31.18 30.35 23.38
N VAL A 26 31.73 31.31 22.63
CA VAL A 26 31.03 31.92 21.48
C VAL A 26 31.00 30.97 20.28
N LEU A 27 32.09 30.21 20.07
CA LEU A 27 32.15 29.17 19.06
C LEU A 27 31.12 28.05 19.34
N LYS A 28 31.03 27.56 20.59
CA LYS A 28 30.01 26.57 20.98
C LYS A 28 28.58 27.05 20.77
N ARG A 29 28.27 28.33 21.03
CA ARG A 29 26.94 28.90 20.77
C ARG A 29 26.60 29.03 19.28
N LEU A 30 27.58 29.38 18.44
CA LEU A 30 27.38 29.46 16.99
C LEU A 30 27.20 28.09 16.34
N PHE A 31 27.97 27.07 16.76
CA PHE A 31 27.78 25.69 16.32
C PHE A 31 26.48 25.07 16.84
N ALA A 32 26.09 25.37 18.09
CA ALA A 32 24.78 24.95 18.61
C ALA A 32 23.62 25.61 17.85
N ALA A 33 23.72 26.91 17.55
CA ALA A 33 22.69 27.64 16.79
C ALA A 33 22.52 27.10 15.35
N ALA A 34 23.62 26.81 14.65
CA ALA A 34 23.60 26.22 13.31
C ALA A 34 23.09 24.76 13.32
N ALA A 35 23.46 23.96 14.32
CA ALA A 35 22.92 22.62 14.50
C ALA A 35 21.42 22.63 14.84
N THR A 36 20.95 23.60 15.64
CA THR A 36 19.52 23.78 15.91
C THR A 36 18.74 24.27 14.70
N SER A 37 19.30 25.14 13.86
CA SER A 37 18.61 25.59 12.64
C SER A 37 18.50 24.46 11.62
N HIS A 38 19.55 23.65 11.45
CA HIS A 38 19.55 22.51 10.53
C HIS A 38 18.57 21.40 10.98
N ASN A 39 18.50 21.11 12.29
CA ASN A 39 17.50 20.18 12.83
C ASN A 39 16.06 20.70 12.66
N ASN A 40 15.84 22.01 12.77
CA ASN A 40 14.52 22.61 12.58
C ASN A 40 14.07 22.55 11.11
N THR A 41 14.98 22.75 10.14
CA THR A 41 14.68 22.56 8.71
C THR A 41 14.42 21.10 8.37
N LEU A 42 15.19 20.16 8.94
CA LEU A 42 14.96 18.73 8.74
C LEU A 42 13.59 18.30 9.30
N ILE A 43 13.25 18.71 10.53
CA ILE A 43 11.94 18.43 11.14
C ILE A 43 10.81 19.03 10.29
N TYR A 44 10.98 20.23 9.73
CA TYR A 44 10.00 20.83 8.83
C TYR A 44 9.78 19.96 7.58
N ASN A 45 10.87 19.55 6.90
CA ASN A 45 10.80 18.72 5.69
C ASN A 45 10.17 17.34 5.95
N LEU A 46 10.46 16.73 7.10
CA LEU A 46 9.84 15.46 7.49
C LEU A 46 8.34 15.61 7.81
N ASN A 47 7.92 16.72 8.40
CA ASN A 47 6.48 17.00 8.58
C ASN A 47 5.78 17.27 7.25
N ASP A 48 6.46 17.96 6.32
CA ASP A 48 5.95 18.21 4.97
C ASP A 48 5.75 16.90 4.18
N TYR A 49 6.68 15.94 4.32
CA TYR A 49 6.50 14.58 3.81
C TYR A 49 5.24 13.93 4.38
N LYS A 50 5.06 13.95 5.70
CA LYS A 50 3.92 13.34 6.39
C LYS A 50 2.59 13.95 5.95
N SER A 51 2.52 15.27 5.75
CA SER A 51 1.31 15.93 5.24
C SER A 51 1.05 15.62 3.77
N SER A 52 2.10 15.46 2.96
CA SER A 52 1.98 15.17 1.53
C SER A 52 1.60 13.71 1.26
N PHE A 53 2.01 12.77 2.12
CA PHE A 53 1.82 11.33 1.94
C PHE A 53 1.22 10.65 3.20
N PRO A 54 -0.06 10.91 3.53
CA PRO A 54 -0.69 10.35 4.73
C PRO A 54 -0.85 8.81 4.67
N LYS A 55 -0.92 8.23 3.46
CA LYS A 55 -1.06 6.77 3.26
C LYS A 55 0.23 5.98 3.55
N ASP A 56 1.35 6.66 3.77
CA ASP A 56 2.66 6.04 4.00
C ASP A 56 2.91 5.74 5.49
N PHE A 57 2.05 4.91 6.09
CA PHE A 57 2.03 4.64 7.54
C PHE A 57 3.40 4.32 8.15
N VAL A 58 4.13 3.34 7.60
CA VAL A 58 5.45 2.91 8.12
C VAL A 58 6.47 4.05 8.17
N ILE A 59 6.58 4.84 7.09
CA ILE A 59 7.52 5.97 7.02
C ILE A 59 7.08 7.08 7.98
N ASN A 60 5.76 7.33 8.05
CA ASN A 60 5.19 8.35 8.93
C ASN A 60 5.38 8.02 10.41
N ASP A 61 5.38 6.73 10.79
CA ASP A 61 5.66 6.27 12.13
C ASP A 61 7.13 6.48 12.49
N ASP A 62 8.05 6.05 11.61
CA ASP A 62 9.50 6.28 11.79
C ASP A 62 9.82 7.77 11.90
N ILE A 63 9.16 8.62 11.09
CA ILE A 63 9.27 10.09 11.16
C ILE A 63 8.78 10.62 12.51
N THR A 64 7.63 10.12 12.98
CA THR A 64 7.04 10.57 14.25
C THR A 64 7.97 10.25 15.41
N GLU A 65 8.56 9.05 15.39
CA GLU A 65 9.52 8.60 16.39
C GLU A 65 10.83 9.40 16.34
N PHE A 66 11.37 9.65 15.15
CA PHE A 66 12.54 10.52 14.97
C PHE A 66 12.31 11.94 15.51
N ILE A 67 11.13 12.52 15.24
CA ILE A 67 10.76 13.85 15.73
C ILE A 67 10.63 13.84 17.26
N ARG A 68 10.04 12.79 17.85
CA ARG A 68 9.90 12.63 19.29
C ARG A 68 11.26 12.61 19.99
N LEU A 69 12.18 11.77 19.50
CA LEU A 69 13.56 11.64 20.01
C LEU A 69 14.33 12.97 19.89
N THR A 70 14.12 13.72 18.81
CA THR A 70 14.87 14.96 18.54
C THR A 70 14.33 16.17 19.32
N LYS A 71 13.03 16.26 19.58
CA LYS A 71 12.40 17.39 20.29
C LYS A 71 12.59 17.33 21.82
N HIS A 72 12.50 16.14 22.42
CA HIS A 72 12.50 15.97 23.87
C HIS A 72 13.86 15.50 24.40
N LYS A 73 14.97 16.13 23.98
CA LYS A 73 16.33 15.72 24.40
C LYS A 73 16.62 15.81 25.91
N LEU A 74 15.78 16.53 26.65
CA LEU A 74 15.99 16.85 28.07
C LEU A 74 15.09 16.03 29.01
N GLU A 75 14.11 15.29 28.48
CA GLU A 75 13.20 14.46 29.27
C GLU A 75 13.59 12.98 29.12
N PRO A 76 13.54 12.17 30.19
CA PRO A 76 13.76 10.74 30.08
C PRO A 76 12.67 10.13 29.20
N GLN A 77 13.07 9.62 28.05
CA GLN A 77 12.17 8.97 27.10
C GLN A 77 12.21 7.47 27.30
N SER A 78 11.03 6.84 27.28
CA SER A 78 10.93 5.41 27.17
C SER A 78 10.91 5.00 25.69
N ILE A 79 11.64 3.94 25.36
CA ILE A 79 11.76 3.35 24.03
C ILE A 79 11.28 1.91 24.10
N LYS A 80 10.40 1.53 23.17
CA LYS A 80 9.89 0.17 23.03
C LYS A 80 10.76 -0.62 22.04
N ILE A 81 11.38 -1.70 22.50
CA ILE A 81 12.24 -2.60 21.71
C ILE A 81 11.55 -3.96 21.64
N GLY A 82 11.47 -4.53 20.44
CA GLY A 82 10.92 -5.87 20.23
C GLY A 82 12.01 -6.93 20.17
N VAL A 83 11.77 -8.10 20.76
CA VAL A 83 12.58 -9.31 20.57
C VAL A 83 11.76 -10.31 19.76
N ILE A 84 12.27 -10.67 18.58
CA ILE A 84 11.67 -11.68 17.70
C ILE A 84 12.56 -12.92 17.70
N TYR A 85 11.94 -14.10 17.64
CA TYR A 85 12.63 -15.37 17.52
C TYR A 85 12.42 -15.93 16.12
N GLU A 86 13.48 -16.39 15.46
CA GLU A 86 13.42 -16.93 14.10
C GLU A 86 12.50 -18.15 13.97
N ASN A 87 12.46 -18.99 15.02
CA ASN A 87 11.64 -20.18 15.08
C ASN A 87 11.35 -20.56 16.54
N ASP A 88 10.38 -21.45 16.72
CA ASP A 88 10.00 -21.95 18.05
C ASP A 88 11.16 -22.65 18.77
N GLN A 89 12.08 -23.26 18.02
CA GLN A 89 13.26 -23.87 18.62
C GLN A 89 14.14 -22.82 19.28
N ALA A 90 14.48 -21.73 18.58
CA ALA A 90 15.25 -20.60 19.12
C ALA A 90 14.52 -19.97 20.32
N ARG A 91 13.20 -19.81 20.25
CA ARG A 91 12.39 -19.32 21.37
C ARG A 91 12.49 -20.22 22.60
N SER A 92 12.42 -21.54 22.42
CA SER A 92 12.47 -22.50 23.53
C SER A 92 13.88 -22.69 24.11
N SER A 93 14.92 -22.59 23.28
CA SER A 93 16.31 -22.80 23.69
C SER A 93 16.99 -21.55 24.21
N SER A 94 16.54 -20.37 23.80
CA SER A 94 17.14 -19.11 24.21
C SER A 94 16.70 -18.73 25.62
N LYS A 95 17.69 -18.29 26.42
CA LYS A 95 17.50 -17.66 27.74
C LYS A 95 17.97 -16.21 27.72
N ILE A 96 17.82 -15.55 26.56
CA ILE A 96 18.31 -14.18 26.33
C ILE A 96 17.63 -13.17 27.25
N ILE A 97 16.30 -13.25 27.42
CA ILE A 97 15.53 -12.31 28.25
C ILE A 97 15.92 -12.48 29.72
N GLU A 98 15.98 -13.73 30.20
CA GLU A 98 16.39 -14.07 31.55
C GLU A 98 17.82 -13.56 31.82
N SER A 99 18.73 -13.80 30.89
CA SER A 99 20.13 -13.38 31.01
C SER A 99 20.31 -11.86 30.92
N LEU A 100 19.48 -11.18 30.14
CA LEU A 100 19.54 -9.74 29.94
C LEU A 100 18.93 -8.99 31.13
N LEU A 101 17.83 -9.49 31.68
CA LEU A 101 17.14 -8.83 32.79
C LEU A 101 17.76 -9.14 34.14
N ALA A 102 18.44 -10.29 34.29
CA ALA A 102 19.03 -10.73 35.53
C ALA A 102 19.98 -9.70 36.15
N ASP A 103 19.73 -9.38 37.41
CA ASP A 103 20.67 -8.72 38.30
C ASP A 103 20.76 -9.57 39.58
N PRO A 104 21.78 -10.44 39.70
CA PRO A 104 21.94 -11.31 40.85
C PRO A 104 22.09 -10.57 42.17
N LEU A 105 22.50 -9.29 42.13
CA LEU A 105 22.74 -8.47 43.31
C LEU A 105 21.52 -7.61 43.68
N ALA A 106 20.50 -7.55 42.82
CA ALA A 106 19.26 -6.85 43.12
C ALA A 106 18.45 -7.56 44.20
N SER A 107 17.84 -6.77 45.08
CA SER A 107 16.94 -7.29 46.11
C SER A 107 15.73 -7.98 45.48
N GLY A 108 15.43 -9.21 45.91
CA GLY A 108 14.31 -10.00 45.39
C GLY A 108 14.53 -10.61 44.01
N SER A 109 15.77 -10.58 43.49
CA SER A 109 16.15 -11.16 42.18
C SER A 109 15.68 -12.60 41.96
N GLU A 110 15.80 -13.44 42.99
CA GLU A 110 15.37 -14.83 42.96
C GLU A 110 13.89 -14.99 42.59
N VAL A 111 13.02 -14.16 43.19
CA VAL A 111 11.55 -14.29 43.03
C VAL A 111 11.11 -13.90 41.63
N TRP A 112 11.54 -12.74 41.14
CA TRP A 112 11.08 -12.28 39.82
C TRP A 112 11.79 -12.96 38.67
N LEU A 113 13.05 -13.40 38.84
CA LEU A 113 13.73 -14.15 37.79
C LEU A 113 13.12 -15.54 37.59
N ASP A 114 12.71 -16.20 38.68
CA ASP A 114 12.00 -17.49 38.61
C ASP A 114 10.68 -17.36 37.85
N GLU A 115 9.88 -16.33 38.14
CA GLU A 115 8.61 -16.04 37.45
C GLU A 115 8.82 -15.72 35.96
N ILE A 116 9.86 -14.96 35.59
CA ILE A 116 10.19 -14.71 34.18
C ILE A 116 10.60 -16.03 33.51
N SER A 117 11.42 -16.85 34.18
CA SER A 117 11.95 -18.09 33.60
C SER A 117 10.90 -19.18 33.37
N THR A 118 9.79 -19.13 34.13
CA THR A 118 8.68 -20.10 34.11
C THR A 118 7.46 -19.63 33.34
N ARG A 119 7.52 -18.45 32.70
CA ARG A 119 6.40 -17.87 31.94
C ARG A 119 5.92 -18.78 30.80
N GLU A 120 4.61 -18.83 30.59
CA GLU A 120 3.95 -19.64 29.56
C GLU A 120 3.71 -18.89 28.23
N GLY A 121 4.37 -17.74 28.02
CA GLY A 121 4.16 -16.91 26.82
C GLY A 121 5.19 -15.80 26.64
N ASN A 122 4.92 -14.90 25.70
CA ASN A 122 5.74 -13.72 25.45
C ASN A 122 5.48 -12.66 26.52
N GLY A 123 6.55 -12.10 27.10
CA GLY A 123 6.45 -11.09 28.15
C GLY A 123 6.75 -9.67 27.66
N GLN A 124 6.18 -8.70 28.38
CA GLN A 124 6.56 -7.28 28.30
C GLN A 124 7.23 -6.86 29.60
N TYR A 125 8.42 -6.26 29.49
CA TYR A 125 9.30 -5.94 30.60
C TYR A 125 9.55 -4.43 30.67
N LYS A 126 9.23 -3.84 31.83
CA LYS A 126 9.44 -2.40 32.09
C LYS A 126 10.16 -2.20 33.41
N TYR A 127 10.91 -1.11 33.53
CA TYR A 127 11.54 -0.77 34.79
C TYR A 127 10.48 -0.44 35.85
N SER A 128 10.62 -1.04 37.04
CA SER A 128 9.83 -0.69 38.22
C SER A 128 10.71 -0.86 39.45
N GLN A 129 10.64 0.09 40.38
CA GLN A 129 11.42 0.01 41.62
C GLN A 129 10.93 -1.13 42.52
N GLU A 130 9.63 -1.39 42.50
CA GLU A 130 9.01 -2.56 43.14
C GLU A 130 8.66 -3.61 42.09
N VAL A 131 8.79 -4.88 42.46
CA VAL A 131 8.45 -6.00 41.57
C VAL A 131 6.93 -6.05 41.41
N VAL A 132 6.45 -5.87 40.17
CA VAL A 132 5.02 -5.94 39.82
C VAL A 132 4.86 -6.97 38.70
N ILE A 133 4.15 -8.06 38.98
CA ILE A 133 3.95 -9.16 38.03
C ILE A 133 2.46 -9.29 37.74
N ASP A 134 2.06 -9.02 36.50
CA ASP A 134 0.72 -9.29 36.00
C ASP A 134 0.77 -10.53 35.10
N ARG A 135 0.42 -11.69 35.69
CA ARG A 135 0.43 -12.99 35.00
C ARG A 135 -0.63 -13.09 33.90
N ALA A 136 -1.73 -12.34 34.00
CA ALA A 136 -2.82 -12.43 33.02
C ALA A 136 -2.41 -11.78 31.69
N ASN A 137 -1.69 -10.66 31.75
CA ASN A 137 -1.23 -9.91 30.59
C ASN A 137 0.26 -10.11 30.28
N GLN A 138 0.95 -11.02 30.99
CA GLN A 138 2.39 -11.27 30.87
C GLN A 138 3.24 -9.98 30.97
N GLN A 139 2.87 -9.08 31.88
CA GLN A 139 3.59 -7.82 32.12
C GLN A 139 4.42 -7.89 33.39
N PHE A 140 5.70 -7.53 33.27
CA PHE A 140 6.70 -7.62 34.33
C PHE A 140 7.34 -6.25 34.56
N GLY A 141 7.03 -5.64 35.70
CA GLY A 141 7.74 -4.49 36.24
C GLY A 141 8.88 -4.97 37.14
N VAL A 142 10.13 -4.85 36.71
CA VAL A 142 11.30 -5.37 37.46
C VAL A 142 12.38 -4.30 37.66
N PRO A 143 13.12 -4.35 38.77
CA PRO A 143 14.20 -3.40 39.07
C PRO A 143 15.50 -3.77 38.33
N SER A 144 15.42 -4.07 37.04
CA SER A 144 16.58 -4.45 36.24
C SER A 144 17.35 -3.22 35.73
N PRO A 145 18.68 -3.14 35.94
CA PRO A 145 19.49 -2.00 35.50
C PRO A 145 19.44 -1.73 33.99
N ILE A 146 19.25 -2.76 33.16
CA ILE A 146 19.20 -2.59 31.69
C ILE A 146 17.98 -1.75 31.26
N LEU A 147 16.88 -1.83 32.00
CA LEU A 147 15.61 -1.17 31.68
C LEU A 147 15.59 0.32 32.04
N SER A 148 16.41 0.77 33.00
CA SER A 148 16.47 2.17 33.40
C SER A 148 17.69 2.90 32.84
N ALA A 149 17.46 4.06 32.24
CA ALA A 149 18.50 4.97 31.79
C ALA A 149 19.48 5.39 32.89
N SER A 150 18.98 5.52 34.13
CA SER A 150 19.76 6.03 35.26
C SER A 150 20.64 4.99 35.94
N LEU A 151 20.24 3.71 35.86
CA LEU A 151 20.93 2.59 36.50
C LEU A 151 21.75 1.75 35.53
N ARG A 152 21.57 1.91 34.21
CA ARG A 152 22.27 1.12 33.20
C ARG A 152 23.79 1.31 33.27
N ASN A 153 24.51 0.20 33.16
CA ASN A 153 25.97 0.18 33.19
C ASN A 153 26.58 1.05 32.08
N THR A 154 27.45 1.98 32.46
CA THR A 154 28.24 2.82 31.56
C THR A 154 29.57 2.11 31.28
N PHE A 155 29.63 1.24 30.25
CA PHE A 155 30.82 0.45 29.88
C PHE A 155 31.98 1.32 29.35
N ALA A 156 32.60 2.13 30.22
CA ALA A 156 33.71 3.07 29.96
C ALA A 156 33.48 4.13 28.86
N ALA A 157 32.29 4.19 28.26
CA ALA A 157 31.87 5.22 27.30
C ALA A 157 30.99 6.27 27.99
N ASN A 158 31.25 7.55 27.72
CA ASN A 158 30.36 8.64 28.15
C ASN A 158 29.05 8.55 27.38
N ILE A 159 27.97 8.22 28.07
CA ILE A 159 26.63 8.20 27.51
C ILE A 159 26.04 9.61 27.66
N GLU A 160 25.79 10.30 26.55
CA GLU A 160 25.30 11.68 26.60
C GLU A 160 23.79 11.77 26.88
N SER A 161 23.01 10.73 26.58
CA SER A 161 21.55 10.71 26.77
C SER A 161 20.97 9.28 26.77
N PRO A 162 21.02 8.56 27.91
CA PRO A 162 20.39 7.25 28.02
C PRO A 162 18.87 7.37 28.08
N THR A 163 18.18 6.36 27.53
CA THR A 163 16.72 6.24 27.47
C THR A 163 16.25 5.01 28.23
N ASP A 164 15.07 5.10 28.85
CA ASP A 164 14.44 3.97 29.52
C ASP A 164 13.94 2.97 28.46
N LEU A 165 13.98 1.68 28.76
CA LEU A 165 13.61 0.64 27.82
C LEU A 165 12.38 -0.13 28.30
N VAL A 166 11.49 -0.38 27.35
CA VAL A 166 10.45 -1.40 27.44
C VAL A 166 10.83 -2.47 26.44
N ILE A 167 11.09 -3.68 26.94
CA ILE A 167 11.44 -4.83 26.10
C ILE A 167 10.21 -5.71 25.99
N GLU A 168 9.84 -6.12 24.79
CA GLU A 168 8.68 -6.98 24.56
C GLU A 168 9.03 -8.11 23.60
N GLU A 169 8.65 -9.33 23.96
CA GLU A 169 8.75 -10.47 23.06
C GLU A 169 7.59 -10.42 22.06
N VAL A 170 7.89 -10.25 20.78
CA VAL A 170 6.87 -9.99 19.76
C VAL A 170 6.26 -11.31 19.30
N GLU A 171 4.93 -11.39 19.32
CA GLU A 171 4.18 -12.56 18.85
C GLU A 171 3.89 -12.49 17.35
N ASP A 172 3.33 -11.37 16.87
CA ASP A 172 3.05 -11.15 15.45
C ASP A 172 4.18 -10.37 14.76
N VAL A 173 4.90 -11.06 13.89
CA VAL A 173 6.02 -10.50 13.13
C VAL A 173 5.54 -9.53 12.03
N ALA A 174 4.25 -9.52 11.69
CA ALA A 174 3.66 -8.63 10.69
C ALA A 174 3.38 -7.21 11.24
N GLU A 175 3.08 -7.08 12.55
CA GLU A 175 2.72 -5.81 13.18
C GLU A 175 3.86 -5.28 14.07
N VAL A 176 4.80 -4.56 13.45
CA VAL A 176 6.02 -4.07 14.11
C VAL A 176 6.17 -2.54 14.10
N THR A 177 5.11 -1.81 13.79
CA THR A 177 5.13 -0.34 13.67
C THR A 177 5.42 0.34 15.02
N GLU A 178 4.95 -0.23 16.13
CA GLU A 178 5.13 0.34 17.48
C GLU A 178 6.57 0.24 18.01
N TYR A 179 7.38 -0.67 17.49
CA TYR A 179 8.75 -0.88 17.96
C TYR A 179 9.71 0.06 17.27
N VAL A 180 10.62 0.61 18.06
CA VAL A 180 11.66 1.51 17.55
C VAL A 180 12.72 0.72 16.79
N PHE A 181 13.17 -0.40 17.35
CA PHE A 181 13.98 -1.38 16.64
C PHE A 181 13.71 -2.79 17.17
N LEU A 182 14.12 -3.79 16.39
CA LEU A 182 13.94 -5.21 16.70
C LEU A 182 15.30 -5.88 16.92
N ILE A 183 15.32 -6.82 17.87
CA ILE A 183 16.39 -7.78 18.11
C ILE A 183 15.90 -9.13 17.61
N ASN A 184 16.54 -9.66 16.59
CA ASN A 184 16.24 -10.98 16.06
C ASN A 184 17.15 -12.03 16.68
N VAL A 185 16.56 -13.07 17.26
CA VAL A 185 17.27 -14.17 17.92
C VAL A 185 17.18 -15.42 17.05
N SER A 186 18.33 -15.94 16.63
CA SER A 186 18.45 -17.13 15.80
C SER A 186 19.45 -18.13 16.38
N ASN A 187 19.32 -19.41 16.01
CA ASN A 187 20.30 -20.43 16.41
C ASN A 187 21.47 -20.53 15.41
N GLN A 188 21.29 -20.02 14.20
CA GLN A 188 22.23 -20.14 13.07
C GLN A 188 22.29 -18.84 12.26
N LEU A 189 23.35 -18.71 11.44
CA LEU A 189 23.44 -17.70 10.40
C LEU A 189 22.55 -18.11 9.23
N GLY A 190 21.31 -17.62 9.25
CA GLY A 190 20.30 -17.84 8.21
C GLY A 190 19.97 -16.58 7.42
N ASN A 191 19.36 -16.75 6.24
CA ASN A 191 18.67 -15.67 5.57
C ASN A 191 17.33 -15.43 6.26
N LEU A 192 17.10 -14.18 6.67
CA LEU A 192 15.89 -13.77 7.37
C LEU A 192 14.71 -13.72 6.39
N ASP A 193 13.81 -14.69 6.47
CA ASP A 193 12.56 -14.73 5.69
C ASP A 193 11.47 -13.88 6.35
N TYR A 194 11.80 -12.63 6.67
CA TYR A 194 10.84 -11.68 7.21
C TYR A 194 10.29 -10.74 6.14
N PRO A 195 9.05 -10.25 6.33
CA PRO A 195 8.50 -9.15 5.54
C PRO A 195 9.47 -7.96 5.49
N PRO A 196 9.50 -7.18 4.39
CA PRO A 196 10.40 -6.04 4.25
C PRO A 196 10.25 -5.01 5.39
N THR A 197 9.03 -4.84 5.91
CA THR A 197 8.71 -3.95 7.03
C THR A 197 9.47 -4.34 8.29
N THR A 198 9.42 -5.62 8.67
CA THR A 198 10.14 -6.19 9.80
C THR A 198 11.63 -6.17 9.60
N ARG A 199 12.09 -6.59 8.41
CA ARG A 199 13.53 -6.65 8.09
C ARG A 199 14.22 -5.31 8.24
N ASN A 200 13.58 -4.22 7.80
CA ASN A 200 14.15 -2.88 7.90
C ASN A 200 14.23 -2.35 9.35
N LYS A 201 13.46 -2.92 10.28
CA LYS A 201 13.49 -2.57 11.71
C LYS A 201 14.45 -3.44 12.54
N ILE A 202 15.00 -4.51 11.98
CA ILE A 202 15.99 -5.35 12.67
C ILE A 202 17.32 -4.62 12.73
N LEU A 203 17.70 -4.21 13.93
CA LEU A 203 18.98 -3.56 14.18
C LEU A 203 20.04 -4.56 14.66
N LEU A 204 19.61 -5.54 15.48
CA LEU A 204 20.50 -6.54 16.07
C LEU A 204 20.06 -7.94 15.66
N ASN A 205 21.00 -8.72 15.15
CA ASN A 205 20.87 -10.16 14.90
C ASN A 205 21.72 -10.90 15.93
N VAL A 206 21.07 -11.57 16.87
CA VAL A 206 21.69 -12.32 17.95
C VAL A 206 21.67 -13.79 17.61
N ILE A 207 22.84 -14.36 17.38
CA ILE A 207 23.00 -15.80 17.15
C ILE A 207 23.24 -16.44 18.52
N ASP A 208 22.23 -17.09 19.06
CA ASP A 208 22.27 -17.75 20.36
C ASP A 208 22.42 -19.26 20.18
N ASN A 209 23.63 -19.76 20.39
CA ASN A 209 23.89 -21.19 20.31
C ASN A 209 24.97 -21.65 21.29
N GLN A 210 25.10 -22.96 21.45
CA GLN A 210 26.04 -23.57 22.39
C GLN A 210 27.46 -23.73 21.81
N GLU A 211 27.68 -23.30 20.57
CA GLU A 211 28.99 -23.43 19.93
C GLU A 211 29.97 -22.38 20.46
N PHE A 212 31.16 -22.29 19.86
CA PHE A 212 32.16 -21.30 20.25
C PHE A 212 31.62 -19.86 20.21
N THR A 213 31.79 -19.14 21.31
CA THR A 213 31.39 -17.74 21.47
C THR A 213 32.61 -16.90 21.87
N PRO A 214 32.81 -15.69 21.32
CA PRO A 214 33.89 -14.80 21.72
C PRO A 214 33.85 -14.45 23.21
N LEU A 215 35.00 -14.21 23.82
CA LEU A 215 35.04 -13.72 25.21
C LEU A 215 34.70 -12.22 25.25
N SER A 216 33.87 -11.81 26.19
CA SER A 216 33.63 -10.39 26.49
C SER A 216 33.66 -10.10 27.98
N SER A 217 34.07 -8.89 28.33
CA SER A 217 34.02 -8.39 29.70
C SER A 217 33.50 -6.95 29.71
N GLU A 218 33.17 -6.43 30.89
CA GLU A 218 32.80 -5.02 31.05
C GLU A 218 33.92 -4.05 30.61
N SER A 219 35.17 -4.47 30.73
CA SER A 219 36.36 -3.69 30.38
C SER A 219 36.74 -3.75 28.89
N THR A 220 36.18 -4.69 28.13
CA THR A 220 36.43 -4.75 26.68
C THR A 220 35.77 -3.57 25.97
N PRO A 221 36.49 -2.83 25.10
CA PRO A 221 35.96 -1.64 24.45
C PRO A 221 34.77 -1.97 23.55
N VAL A 222 33.89 -1.00 23.37
CA VAL A 222 32.72 -1.10 22.48
C VAL A 222 33.20 -1.29 21.04
N SER A 223 32.79 -2.39 20.39
CA SER A 223 33.19 -2.72 19.01
C SER A 223 32.27 -2.10 17.94
N PHE A 224 31.12 -1.56 18.35
CA PHE A 224 30.08 -1.05 17.45
C PHE A 224 30.47 0.28 16.79
N LYS A 225 30.18 0.36 15.50
CA LYS A 225 30.24 1.61 14.73
C LYS A 225 28.83 2.11 14.49
N ASN A 226 28.69 3.41 14.27
CA ASN A 226 27.44 4.04 13.82
C ASN A 226 27.22 3.75 12.32
N GLU A 227 27.09 2.48 11.98
CA GLU A 227 26.73 2.01 10.65
C GLU A 227 25.23 1.71 10.63
N ALA A 228 24.60 1.87 9.46
CA ALA A 228 23.16 1.71 9.34
C ALA A 228 22.73 0.26 9.01
N SER A 229 23.68 -0.67 8.95
CA SER A 229 23.43 -2.09 8.71
C SER A 229 23.07 -2.81 10.00
N SER A 230 22.35 -3.93 9.87
CA SER A 230 22.07 -4.81 11.01
C SER A 230 23.37 -5.38 11.57
N HIS A 231 23.56 -5.31 12.89
CA HIS A 231 24.74 -5.83 13.56
C HIS A 231 24.52 -7.28 13.99
N ILE A 232 25.55 -8.12 13.85
CA ILE A 232 25.50 -9.53 14.21
C ILE A 232 26.31 -9.76 15.48
N ILE A 233 25.69 -10.36 16.51
CA ILE A 233 26.33 -10.69 17.78
C ILE A 233 26.09 -12.16 18.05
N LYS A 234 27.17 -12.93 18.29
CA LYS A 234 27.05 -14.32 18.74
C LYS A 234 27.09 -14.38 20.26
N ILE A 235 26.13 -15.04 20.88
CA ILE A 235 26.07 -15.24 22.33
C ILE A 235 25.77 -16.71 22.67
N ASN A 236 25.95 -17.06 23.94
CA ASN A 236 25.43 -18.30 24.51
C ASN A 236 24.65 -17.94 25.79
N SER A 237 23.35 -17.66 25.64
CA SER A 237 22.52 -17.21 26.74
C SER A 237 22.33 -18.28 27.82
N GLN A 238 22.30 -19.57 27.43
CA GLN A 238 22.17 -20.68 28.38
C GLN A 238 23.35 -20.74 29.35
N LEU A 239 24.57 -20.46 28.87
CA LEU A 239 25.76 -20.41 29.72
C LEU A 239 25.70 -19.23 30.70
N ALA A 240 25.26 -18.06 30.23
CA ALA A 240 25.03 -16.88 31.09
C ALA A 240 23.99 -17.19 32.18
N PHE A 241 22.84 -17.74 31.79
CA PHE A 241 21.76 -18.14 32.70
C PHE A 241 22.24 -19.14 33.76
N THR A 242 23.06 -20.13 33.38
CA THR A 242 23.62 -21.11 34.33
C THR A 242 24.54 -20.44 35.35
N GLY A 243 25.35 -19.47 34.94
CA GLY A 243 26.17 -18.69 35.86
C GLY A 243 25.32 -17.86 36.84
N ILE A 244 24.27 -17.21 36.32
CA ILE A 244 23.32 -16.40 37.11
C ILE A 244 22.58 -17.26 38.14
N ASP A 245 22.07 -18.41 37.72
CA ASP A 245 21.34 -19.34 38.61
C ASP A 245 22.24 -19.86 39.75
N GLN A 246 23.51 -20.14 39.46
CA GLN A 246 24.46 -20.59 40.49
C GLN A 246 24.79 -19.53 41.53
N ILE A 247 24.96 -18.27 41.13
CA ILE A 247 25.24 -17.19 42.09
C ILE A 247 23.99 -16.85 42.92
N ILE A 248 22.78 -17.00 42.37
CA ILE A 248 21.54 -16.82 43.14
C ILE A 248 21.39 -17.95 44.17
N LYS A 249 21.61 -19.20 43.79
CA LYS A 249 21.45 -20.37 44.69
C LYS A 249 22.54 -20.51 45.74
N ASN A 250 23.80 -20.32 45.36
CA ASN A 250 24.96 -20.59 46.22
C ASN A 250 25.65 -19.32 46.74
N GLY A 251 25.18 -18.14 46.31
CA GLY A 251 25.76 -16.86 46.70
C GLY A 251 27.20 -16.68 46.23
N VAL A 252 27.99 -15.98 47.05
CA VAL A 252 29.37 -15.58 46.77
C VAL A 252 30.29 -16.79 46.50
N ALA A 253 29.95 -17.99 47.00
CA ALA A 253 30.75 -19.20 46.77
C ALA A 253 30.86 -19.60 45.29
N SER A 254 29.94 -19.14 44.43
CA SER A 254 29.95 -19.42 42.99
C SER A 254 30.39 -18.21 42.14
N SER A 255 31.03 -17.19 42.74
CA SER A 255 31.44 -15.97 42.03
C SER A 255 32.39 -16.24 40.86
N ASP A 256 33.36 -17.15 41.03
CA ASP A 256 34.31 -17.49 39.97
C ASP A 256 33.60 -18.12 38.76
N VAL A 257 32.62 -18.99 39.02
CA VAL A 257 31.85 -19.66 37.97
C VAL A 257 30.91 -18.69 37.27
N PHE A 258 30.30 -17.77 38.02
CA PHE A 258 29.50 -16.69 37.46
C PHE A 258 30.33 -15.81 36.52
N ILE A 259 31.48 -15.31 36.97
CA ILE A 259 32.35 -14.43 36.16
C ILE A 259 32.84 -15.15 34.91
N ASP A 260 33.27 -16.41 35.05
CA ASP A 260 33.76 -17.22 33.92
C ASP A 260 32.65 -17.50 32.90
N ASN A 261 31.45 -17.89 33.34
CA ASN A 261 30.31 -18.14 32.48
C ASN A 261 29.80 -16.88 31.78
N MET A 262 29.73 -15.74 32.48
CA MET A 262 29.36 -14.45 31.89
C MET A 262 30.39 -13.95 30.88
N THR A 263 31.68 -14.21 31.13
CA THR A 263 32.75 -13.83 30.21
C THR A 263 32.72 -14.69 28.95
N LYS A 264 32.50 -16.00 29.10
CA LYS A 264 32.45 -16.98 28.00
C LYS A 264 31.15 -16.94 27.18
N SER A 265 30.06 -16.43 27.74
CA SER A 265 28.76 -16.35 27.06
C SER A 265 28.62 -15.17 26.09
N ASN A 266 29.57 -14.22 26.11
CA ASN A 266 29.54 -12.98 25.34
C ASN A 266 28.35 -12.05 25.62
N ILE A 267 27.64 -12.23 26.74
CA ILE A 267 26.43 -11.46 27.04
C ILE A 267 26.74 -9.97 27.31
N TYR A 268 27.96 -9.64 27.76
CA TYR A 268 28.39 -8.25 27.92
C TYR A 268 28.44 -7.49 26.61
N GLU A 269 28.70 -8.16 25.48
CA GLU A 269 28.66 -7.51 24.17
C GLU A 269 27.23 -7.13 23.76
N LEU A 270 26.24 -7.97 24.11
CA LEU A 270 24.82 -7.63 23.94
C LEU A 270 24.41 -6.46 24.84
N PHE A 271 24.84 -6.44 26.10
CA PHE A 271 24.59 -5.31 27.00
C PHE A 271 25.16 -4.00 26.44
N LYS A 272 26.39 -4.03 25.91
CA LYS A 272 27.00 -2.87 25.26
C LYS A 272 26.24 -2.46 24.00
N ALA A 273 25.76 -3.42 23.20
CA ALA A 273 25.01 -3.14 21.98
C ALA A 273 23.71 -2.40 22.29
N ILE A 274 22.90 -2.96 23.19
CA ILE A 274 21.64 -2.34 23.61
C ILE A 274 21.92 -0.95 24.18
N ASN A 275 22.96 -0.82 25.01
CA ASN A 275 23.32 0.47 25.57
C ASN A 275 23.77 1.50 24.51
N TRP A 276 24.51 1.08 23.50
CA TRP A 276 24.98 1.93 22.40
C TRP A 276 23.84 2.39 21.50
N PHE A 277 23.00 1.45 21.06
CA PHE A 277 21.91 1.72 20.11
C PHE A 277 20.69 2.38 20.75
N SER A 278 20.53 2.32 22.07
CA SER A 278 19.45 3.04 22.77
C SER A 278 19.74 4.53 22.95
N GLN A 279 20.95 5.00 22.65
CA GLN A 279 21.30 6.41 22.76
C GLN A 279 20.55 7.22 21.71
N THR A 280 19.90 8.31 22.13
CA THR A 280 19.20 9.25 21.25
C THR A 280 19.98 9.65 19.99
N PRO A 281 21.28 10.02 20.04
CA PRO A 281 22.02 10.39 18.83
C PRO A 281 22.27 9.22 17.87
N VAL A 282 22.56 8.02 18.37
CA VAL A 282 22.81 6.83 17.54
C VAL A 282 21.51 6.37 16.88
N LEU A 283 20.46 6.28 17.68
CA LEU A 283 19.14 5.87 17.23
C LEU A 283 18.54 6.86 16.24
N GLY A 284 18.66 8.17 16.50
CA GLY A 284 18.20 9.21 15.59
C GLY A 284 18.89 9.14 14.23
N ALA A 285 20.20 8.88 14.20
CA ALA A 285 20.95 8.70 12.95
C ALA A 285 20.48 7.44 12.18
N TRP A 286 20.25 6.34 12.88
CA TRP A 286 19.74 5.09 12.29
C TRP A 286 18.31 5.26 11.74
N LEU A 287 17.40 5.85 12.50
CA LEU A 287 16.03 6.14 12.04
C LEU A 287 16.03 7.05 10.81
N LEU A 288 16.84 8.11 10.81
CA LEU A 288 16.97 9.00 9.66
C LEU A 288 17.48 8.25 8.42
N HIS A 289 18.44 7.34 8.58
CA HIS A 289 18.90 6.50 7.48
C HIS A 289 17.78 5.60 6.95
N ASN A 290 17.03 4.94 7.83
CA ASN A 290 15.91 4.08 7.43
C ASN A 290 14.81 4.85 6.72
N ILE A 291 14.47 6.06 7.20
CA ILE A 291 13.52 6.96 6.53
C ILE A 291 14.02 7.28 5.11
N LYS A 292 15.30 7.67 4.98
CA LYS A 292 15.90 7.97 3.67
C LYS A 292 15.85 6.77 2.73
N LEU A 293 16.29 5.60 3.18
CA LEU A 293 16.31 4.38 2.38
C LEU A 293 14.89 3.95 1.96
N ASN A 294 13.92 4.03 2.86
CA ASN A 294 12.53 3.69 2.55
C ASN A 294 11.91 4.68 1.55
N ILE A 295 12.23 5.98 1.66
CA ILE A 295 11.80 6.99 0.67
C ILE A 295 12.45 6.71 -0.69
N GLU A 296 13.75 6.44 -0.73
CA GLU A 296 14.50 6.12 -1.95
C GLU A 296 13.95 4.87 -2.64
N ARG A 297 13.73 3.79 -1.90
CA ARG A 297 13.12 2.55 -2.44
C ARG A 297 11.72 2.81 -2.99
N LYS A 298 10.92 3.66 -2.33
CA LYS A 298 9.60 4.04 -2.86
C LYS A 298 9.72 4.87 -4.13
N ILE A 299 10.69 5.77 -4.20
CA ILE A 299 10.96 6.54 -5.42
C ILE A 299 11.34 5.58 -6.55
N GLU A 300 12.25 4.63 -6.33
CA GLU A 300 12.66 3.65 -7.35
C GLU A 300 11.49 2.79 -7.84
N LEU A 301 10.66 2.27 -6.91
CA LEU A 301 9.48 1.48 -7.26
C LEU A 301 8.43 2.31 -8.03
N THR A 302 8.27 3.58 -7.69
CA THR A 302 7.32 4.48 -8.36
C THR A 302 7.91 5.12 -9.63
N ALA A 303 9.24 5.09 -9.81
CA ALA A 303 9.97 5.63 -10.97
C ALA A 303 9.83 4.76 -12.24
N SER A 304 9.11 3.64 -12.15
CA SER A 304 8.56 2.94 -13.31
C SER A 304 7.04 3.17 -13.53
N PRO A 305 6.54 4.41 -13.49
CA PRO A 305 5.12 4.67 -13.75
C PRO A 305 4.83 4.50 -15.25
N GLU A 306 5.85 4.62 -16.10
CA GLU A 306 5.81 4.41 -17.54
C GLU A 306 5.52 2.94 -17.87
N GLU A 307 6.24 1.98 -17.29
CA GLU A 307 5.96 0.54 -17.49
C GLU A 307 4.57 0.16 -16.96
N THR A 308 4.16 0.74 -15.82
CA THR A 308 2.82 0.50 -15.26
C THR A 308 1.72 1.04 -16.18
N ASN A 309 1.92 2.23 -16.78
CA ASN A 309 0.99 2.78 -17.76
C ASN A 309 1.03 2.01 -19.09
N GLU A 310 2.19 1.49 -19.51
CA GLU A 310 2.31 0.61 -20.69
C GLU A 310 1.50 -0.67 -20.49
N ILE A 311 1.59 -1.31 -19.31
CA ILE A 311 0.77 -2.49 -18.96
C ILE A 311 -0.72 -2.12 -19.02
N SER A 312 -1.11 -0.98 -18.44
CA SER A 312 -2.50 -0.49 -18.50
C SER A 312 -2.95 -0.25 -19.94
N ASN A 313 -2.11 0.34 -20.80
CA ASN A 313 -2.42 0.58 -22.21
C ASN A 313 -2.56 -0.72 -23.03
N ILE A 314 -1.74 -1.74 -22.73
CA ILE A 314 -1.87 -3.08 -23.32
C ILE A 314 -3.20 -3.71 -22.90
N GLU A 315 -3.59 -3.58 -21.64
CA GLU A 315 -4.86 -4.11 -21.13
C GLU A 315 -6.07 -3.37 -21.70
N ILE A 316 -5.99 -2.04 -21.87
CA ILE A 316 -7.00 -1.25 -22.58
C ILE A 316 -7.12 -1.72 -24.03
N SER A 317 -6.01 -2.00 -24.69
CA SER A 317 -6.01 -2.52 -26.07
C SER A 317 -6.69 -3.90 -26.15
N ARG A 318 -6.42 -4.80 -25.21
CA ARG A 318 -7.12 -6.08 -25.11
C ARG A 318 -8.61 -5.93 -24.82
N PHE A 319 -8.99 -4.93 -24.02
CA PHE A 319 -10.39 -4.59 -23.79
C PHE A 319 -11.07 -4.14 -25.09
N ILE A 320 -10.44 -3.29 -25.89
CA ILE A 320 -10.96 -2.87 -27.20
C ILE A 320 -11.23 -4.09 -28.09
N ASP A 321 -10.29 -5.04 -28.15
CA ASP A 321 -10.45 -6.26 -28.94
C ASP A 321 -11.60 -7.13 -28.42
N LEU A 322 -11.70 -7.31 -27.10
CA LEU A 322 -12.77 -8.10 -26.46
C LEU A 322 -14.15 -7.50 -26.75
N VAL A 323 -14.27 -6.19 -26.63
CA VAL A 323 -15.50 -5.44 -26.89
C VAL A 323 -15.91 -5.54 -28.35
N ASN A 324 -14.98 -5.28 -29.28
CA ASN A 324 -15.26 -5.37 -30.71
C ASN A 324 -15.68 -6.79 -31.10
N LYS A 325 -15.04 -7.80 -30.50
CA LYS A 325 -15.41 -9.19 -30.67
C LYS A 325 -16.80 -9.49 -30.12
N GLU A 326 -17.14 -9.02 -28.92
CA GLU A 326 -18.49 -9.22 -28.37
C GLU A 326 -19.56 -8.50 -29.22
N LEU A 327 -19.25 -7.33 -29.77
CA LEU A 327 -20.16 -6.59 -30.64
C LEU A 327 -20.42 -7.36 -31.96
N GLN A 328 -19.36 -7.77 -32.66
CA GLN A 328 -19.43 -8.36 -34.01
C GLN A 328 -19.80 -9.85 -34.00
N ASP A 329 -19.20 -10.65 -33.11
CA ASP A 329 -19.35 -12.11 -33.13
C ASP A 329 -20.56 -12.59 -32.31
N ASP A 330 -20.93 -11.83 -31.27
CA ASP A 330 -21.96 -12.24 -30.31
C ASP A 330 -23.22 -11.39 -30.43
N PHE A 331 -23.14 -10.07 -30.22
CA PHE A 331 -24.30 -9.20 -30.05
C PHE A 331 -25.06 -8.93 -31.35
N GLU A 332 -24.37 -8.50 -32.41
CA GLU A 332 -24.96 -8.22 -33.72
C GLU A 332 -25.69 -9.44 -34.30
N PRO A 333 -25.07 -10.63 -34.43
CA PRO A 333 -25.75 -11.79 -35.01
C PRO A 333 -26.88 -12.32 -34.12
N LYS A 334 -26.76 -12.27 -32.79
CA LYS A 334 -27.86 -12.68 -31.89
C LYS A 334 -29.05 -11.73 -32.00
N THR A 335 -28.80 -10.43 -32.10
CA THR A 335 -29.84 -9.40 -32.24
C THR A 335 -30.54 -9.55 -33.59
N VAL A 336 -29.79 -9.63 -34.70
CA VAL A 336 -30.37 -9.86 -36.04
C VAL A 336 -31.20 -11.15 -36.06
N ARG A 337 -30.68 -12.25 -35.50
CA ARG A 337 -31.40 -13.54 -35.43
C ARG A 337 -32.67 -13.44 -34.58
N PHE A 338 -32.63 -12.70 -33.46
CA PHE A 338 -33.80 -12.47 -32.61
C PHE A 338 -34.89 -11.70 -33.35
N PHE A 339 -34.54 -10.59 -34.01
CA PHE A 339 -35.48 -9.79 -34.79
C PHE A 339 -36.09 -10.59 -35.96
N HIS A 340 -35.29 -11.37 -36.68
CA HIS A 340 -35.79 -12.19 -37.79
C HIS A 340 -36.72 -13.33 -37.33
N LYS A 341 -36.41 -13.99 -36.20
CA LYS A 341 -37.13 -15.19 -35.72
C LYS A 341 -38.33 -14.86 -34.83
N ASN A 342 -38.18 -13.93 -33.90
CA ASN A 342 -39.19 -13.62 -32.89
C ASN A 342 -40.07 -12.44 -33.29
N LEU A 343 -39.53 -11.50 -34.06
CA LEU A 343 -40.24 -10.32 -34.57
C LEU A 343 -40.53 -10.39 -36.06
N SER A 344 -40.78 -11.60 -36.59
CA SER A 344 -41.21 -11.76 -37.98
C SER A 344 -42.52 -11.00 -38.23
N TRP A 345 -42.66 -10.36 -39.40
CA TRP A 345 -43.80 -9.50 -39.75
C TRP A 345 -45.18 -10.14 -39.51
N TRP A 346 -45.31 -11.44 -39.71
CA TRP A 346 -46.57 -12.16 -39.53
C TRP A 346 -46.97 -12.29 -38.05
N LYS A 347 -46.00 -12.27 -37.12
CA LYS A 347 -46.26 -12.31 -35.67
C LYS A 347 -46.81 -10.99 -35.15
N LEU A 348 -46.57 -9.88 -35.84
CA LEU A 348 -47.09 -8.56 -35.49
C LEU A 348 -48.64 -8.53 -35.47
N TYR A 349 -49.26 -9.34 -36.33
CA TYR A 349 -50.73 -9.43 -36.43
C TYR A 349 -51.39 -10.19 -35.28
N TYR A 350 -50.66 -11.05 -34.56
CA TYR A 350 -51.20 -11.87 -33.46
C TYR A 350 -50.65 -11.45 -32.08
N LYS A 351 -49.46 -10.84 -32.01
CA LYS A 351 -48.75 -10.48 -30.77
C LYS A 351 -48.51 -8.97 -30.58
N ASN A 352 -49.39 -8.12 -31.11
CA ASN A 352 -49.16 -6.68 -31.20
C ASN A 352 -48.82 -5.99 -29.86
N ASP A 353 -49.35 -6.48 -28.73
CA ASP A 353 -49.15 -5.86 -27.40
C ASP A 353 -47.90 -6.34 -26.63
N ASN A 354 -47.29 -7.48 -27.00
CA ASN A 354 -46.19 -8.09 -26.22
C ASN A 354 -44.79 -7.88 -26.84
N ILE A 355 -44.72 -7.21 -27.98
CA ILE A 355 -43.45 -7.00 -28.72
C ILE A 355 -42.46 -6.16 -27.89
N GLU A 356 -42.94 -5.14 -27.19
CA GLU A 356 -42.10 -4.28 -26.36
C GLU A 356 -41.42 -5.06 -25.22
N TYR A 357 -42.18 -5.88 -24.51
CA TYR A 357 -41.68 -6.72 -23.41
C TYR A 357 -40.68 -7.77 -23.91
N GLU A 358 -40.96 -8.43 -25.04
CA GLU A 358 -40.02 -9.40 -25.63
C GLU A 358 -38.69 -8.75 -26.05
N ILE A 359 -38.72 -7.51 -26.56
CA ILE A 359 -37.51 -6.76 -26.92
C ILE A 359 -36.75 -6.30 -25.65
N LYS A 360 -37.45 -5.80 -24.64
CA LYS A 360 -36.84 -5.39 -23.36
C LYS A 360 -36.17 -6.56 -22.66
N ASP A 361 -36.84 -7.72 -22.58
CA ASP A 361 -36.29 -8.94 -21.99
C ASP A 361 -35.06 -9.45 -22.76
N PHE A 362 -35.05 -9.32 -24.08
CA PHE A 362 -33.89 -9.69 -24.89
C PHE A 362 -32.67 -8.83 -24.57
N PHE A 363 -32.81 -7.50 -24.54
CA PHE A 363 -31.70 -6.59 -24.25
C PHE A 363 -31.27 -6.62 -22.78
N LEU A 364 -32.18 -6.85 -21.83
CA LEU A 364 -31.80 -7.08 -20.43
C LEU A 364 -30.79 -8.23 -20.30
N ASN A 365 -31.04 -9.33 -21.01
CA ASN A 365 -30.24 -10.55 -20.91
C ASN A 365 -29.02 -10.59 -21.84
N ASN A 366 -29.07 -9.95 -23.02
CA ASN A 366 -28.06 -10.12 -24.08
C ASN A 366 -27.25 -8.86 -24.40
N PHE A 367 -27.51 -7.71 -23.77
CA PHE A 367 -26.77 -6.47 -24.05
C PHE A 367 -25.38 -6.47 -23.42
N MET A 368 -24.38 -6.89 -24.20
CA MET A 368 -22.92 -6.75 -23.97
C MET A 368 -22.46 -6.83 -22.50
N ASN A 369 -22.97 -7.81 -21.75
CA ASN A 369 -22.74 -7.88 -20.31
C ASN A 369 -21.25 -8.11 -19.97
N LYS A 370 -20.50 -8.83 -20.83
CA LYS A 370 -19.07 -9.10 -20.59
C LYS A 370 -18.23 -7.83 -20.73
N SER A 371 -18.55 -6.99 -21.70
CA SER A 371 -17.92 -5.68 -21.90
C SER A 371 -18.21 -4.74 -20.74
N ILE A 372 -19.43 -4.73 -20.21
CA ILE A 372 -19.79 -3.92 -19.03
C ILE A 372 -18.96 -4.34 -17.81
N GLU A 373 -18.85 -5.65 -17.55
CA GLU A 373 -18.07 -6.18 -16.44
C GLU A 373 -16.57 -5.91 -16.60
N SER A 374 -16.02 -6.16 -17.79
CA SER A 374 -14.61 -5.94 -18.10
C SER A 374 -14.22 -4.47 -17.98
N TYR A 375 -15.10 -3.55 -18.39
CA TYR A 375 -14.91 -2.11 -18.21
C TYR A 375 -14.82 -1.74 -16.73
N ASN A 376 -15.76 -2.23 -15.92
CA ASN A 376 -15.76 -1.94 -14.48
C ASN A 376 -14.52 -2.50 -13.78
N TYR A 377 -14.10 -3.72 -14.15
CA TYR A 377 -12.88 -4.34 -13.64
C TYR A 377 -11.64 -3.51 -14.01
N LEU A 378 -11.49 -3.15 -15.29
CA LEU A 378 -10.32 -2.40 -15.76
C LEU A 378 -10.27 -1.01 -15.15
N ARG A 379 -11.42 -0.35 -14.99
CA ARG A 379 -11.52 0.93 -14.27
C ARG A 379 -11.10 0.80 -12.81
N GLY A 380 -11.57 -0.23 -12.09
CA GLY A 380 -11.18 -0.48 -10.71
C GLY A 380 -9.68 -0.78 -10.55
N LYS A 381 -9.07 -1.40 -11.57
CA LYS A 381 -7.63 -1.63 -11.61
C LYS A 381 -6.84 -0.34 -11.86
N ILE A 382 -7.31 0.53 -12.76
CA ILE A 382 -6.66 1.81 -13.10
C ILE A 382 -6.80 2.81 -11.95
N ASN A 383 -7.95 2.87 -11.30
CA ASN A 383 -8.19 3.74 -10.16
C ASN A 383 -8.77 2.95 -8.96
N PRO A 384 -7.91 2.37 -8.11
CA PRO A 384 -8.32 1.64 -6.91
C PRO A 384 -8.73 2.57 -5.76
N SER A 385 -8.49 3.88 -5.87
CA SER A 385 -8.96 4.85 -4.88
C SER A 385 -10.38 5.26 -5.25
N ASP A 386 -11.35 4.92 -4.39
CA ASP A 386 -12.69 5.52 -4.37
C ASP A 386 -12.55 7.05 -4.37
N SER A 387 -12.52 7.63 -5.56
CA SER A 387 -12.77 9.05 -5.76
C SER A 387 -14.27 9.17 -5.99
N ASP A 388 -14.88 10.16 -5.33
CA ASP A 388 -16.30 10.55 -5.30
C ASP A 388 -16.94 10.84 -6.68
N ILE A 389 -16.36 10.34 -7.77
CA ILE A 389 -16.85 10.45 -9.12
C ILE A 389 -17.37 9.06 -9.52
N SER A 390 -18.60 8.77 -9.13
CA SER A 390 -19.39 7.69 -9.71
C SER A 390 -19.72 8.04 -11.17
N VAL A 391 -18.71 8.08 -12.05
CA VAL A 391 -18.94 8.09 -13.48
C VAL A 391 -19.60 6.75 -13.77
N ALA A 392 -20.91 6.77 -14.01
CA ALA A 392 -21.66 5.58 -14.37
C ALA A 392 -21.06 4.99 -15.64
N ASN A 393 -20.96 3.66 -15.71
CA ASN A 393 -20.47 2.98 -16.91
C ASN A 393 -21.29 3.43 -18.14
N PRO A 394 -20.66 4.06 -19.16
CA PRO A 394 -21.39 4.61 -20.30
C PRO A 394 -22.20 3.56 -21.07
N LEU A 395 -21.70 2.31 -21.14
CA LEU A 395 -22.44 1.19 -21.74
C LEU A 395 -23.68 0.80 -20.94
N PHE A 396 -23.60 0.90 -19.62
CA PHE A 396 -24.75 0.63 -18.76
C PHE A 396 -25.80 1.74 -18.89
N ALA A 397 -25.38 3.00 -19.00
CA ALA A 397 -26.28 4.11 -19.29
C ALA A 397 -26.96 3.93 -20.66
N LEU A 398 -26.20 3.54 -21.69
CA LEU A 398 -26.74 3.25 -23.03
C LEU A 398 -27.72 2.08 -23.00
N LYS A 399 -27.42 1.00 -22.26
CA LYS A 399 -28.34 -0.12 -22.05
C LYS A 399 -29.68 0.37 -21.48
N GLN A 400 -29.64 1.24 -20.47
CA GLN A 400 -30.85 1.79 -19.86
C GLN A 400 -31.61 2.72 -20.81
N GLU A 401 -30.92 3.54 -21.60
CA GLU A 401 -31.54 4.42 -22.58
C GLU A 401 -32.26 3.63 -23.68
N VAL A 402 -31.60 2.59 -24.23
CA VAL A 402 -32.20 1.71 -25.24
C VAL A 402 -33.42 0.99 -24.67
N ILE A 403 -33.33 0.45 -23.44
CA ILE A 403 -34.42 -0.28 -22.78
C ILE A 403 -35.62 0.63 -22.50
N ASN A 404 -35.39 1.81 -21.94
CA ASN A 404 -36.45 2.64 -21.41
C ASN A 404 -37.06 3.61 -22.43
N LYS A 405 -36.27 4.05 -23.42
CA LYS A 405 -36.65 5.15 -24.32
C LYS A 405 -36.77 4.69 -25.77
N SER A 406 -35.71 4.15 -26.36
CA SER A 406 -35.68 3.87 -27.80
C SER A 406 -36.67 2.78 -28.23
N ILE A 407 -36.90 1.76 -27.40
CA ILE A 407 -37.85 0.69 -27.71
C ILE A 407 -39.30 1.18 -27.64
N ALA A 408 -39.64 1.95 -26.59
CA ALA A 408 -41.00 2.44 -26.36
C ALA A 408 -41.40 3.55 -27.35
N GLU A 409 -40.48 4.48 -27.65
CA GLU A 409 -40.77 5.65 -28.48
C GLU A 409 -40.65 5.39 -29.99
N GLU A 410 -39.79 4.45 -30.43
CA GLU A 410 -39.51 4.30 -31.87
C GLU A 410 -40.08 3.04 -32.52
N VAL A 411 -40.13 1.91 -31.81
CA VAL A 411 -40.48 0.62 -32.41
C VAL A 411 -42.00 0.44 -32.44
N GLN A 412 -42.66 0.64 -31.30
CA GLN A 412 -44.10 0.43 -31.13
C GLN A 412 -44.98 1.32 -32.03
N PRO A 413 -44.81 2.67 -32.08
CA PRO A 413 -45.64 3.51 -32.95
C PRO A 413 -45.41 3.26 -34.45
N LYS A 414 -44.21 2.80 -34.84
CA LYS A 414 -43.92 2.43 -36.23
C LYS A 414 -44.58 1.11 -36.63
N VAL A 415 -44.70 0.14 -35.72
CA VAL A 415 -45.49 -1.09 -35.94
C VAL A 415 -46.96 -0.75 -36.22
N TYR A 416 -47.57 0.09 -35.37
CA TYR A 416 -48.96 0.51 -35.53
C TYR A 416 -49.20 1.28 -36.82
N ARG A 417 -48.27 2.16 -37.20
CA ARG A 417 -48.36 2.89 -38.46
C ARG A 417 -48.23 1.96 -39.68
N ALA A 418 -47.30 1.01 -39.66
CA ALA A 418 -47.12 0.06 -40.75
C ALA A 418 -48.35 -0.85 -40.92
N LEU A 419 -48.91 -1.36 -39.83
CA LEU A 419 -50.16 -2.14 -39.84
C LEU A 419 -51.35 -1.30 -40.33
N GLY A 420 -51.46 -0.06 -39.86
CA GLY A 420 -52.52 0.87 -40.26
C GLY A 420 -52.47 1.23 -41.75
N GLU A 421 -51.30 1.54 -42.29
CA GLU A 421 -51.12 1.85 -43.72
C GLU A 421 -51.40 0.61 -44.59
N GLY A 422 -50.95 -0.57 -44.19
CA GLY A 422 -51.25 -1.82 -44.91
C GLY A 422 -52.73 -2.16 -44.94
N PHE A 423 -53.43 -1.98 -43.81
CA PHE A 423 -54.87 -2.23 -43.70
C PHE A 423 -55.68 -1.21 -44.50
N LEU A 424 -55.41 0.09 -44.32
CA LEU A 424 -56.23 1.17 -44.87
C LEU A 424 -56.07 1.33 -46.39
N TYR A 425 -54.84 1.20 -46.91
CA TYR A 425 -54.56 1.46 -48.32
C TYR A 425 -54.71 0.23 -49.22
N TYR A 426 -54.54 -0.99 -48.68
CA TYR A 426 -54.50 -2.20 -49.50
C TYR A 426 -55.61 -3.18 -49.13
N GLN A 427 -55.76 -3.54 -47.85
CA GLN A 427 -56.72 -4.57 -47.45
C GLN A 427 -58.17 -4.09 -47.51
N LEU A 428 -58.45 -2.89 -46.98
CA LEU A 428 -59.81 -2.35 -46.88
C LEU A 428 -60.42 -2.03 -48.26
N PRO A 429 -59.74 -1.35 -49.20
CA PRO A 429 -60.33 -1.01 -50.50
C PRO A 429 -60.64 -2.26 -51.34
N ILE A 430 -59.74 -3.25 -51.33
CA ILE A 430 -59.89 -4.49 -52.11
C ILE A 430 -60.96 -5.40 -51.50
N SER A 431 -61.03 -5.46 -50.16
CA SER A 431 -62.09 -6.21 -49.47
C SER A 431 -63.46 -5.58 -49.66
N LEU A 432 -63.56 -4.24 -49.64
CA LEU A 432 -64.80 -3.54 -49.96
C LEU A 432 -65.23 -3.80 -51.41
N LEU A 433 -64.30 -3.71 -52.38
CA LEU A 433 -64.60 -4.03 -53.78
C LEU A 433 -65.10 -5.46 -53.96
N SER A 434 -64.51 -6.43 -53.24
CA SER A 434 -64.98 -7.82 -53.22
C SER A 434 -66.40 -7.95 -52.66
N PHE A 435 -66.68 -7.30 -51.53
CA PHE A 435 -68.00 -7.32 -50.88
C PHE A 435 -69.08 -6.65 -51.73
N PHE A 436 -68.81 -5.46 -52.26
CA PHE A 436 -69.73 -4.76 -53.17
C PHE A 436 -69.94 -5.52 -54.48
N GLY A 437 -68.89 -6.18 -54.99
CA GLY A 437 -68.95 -7.05 -56.16
C GLY A 437 -69.91 -8.23 -55.98
N PHE A 438 -69.88 -8.87 -54.81
CA PHE A 438 -70.77 -9.98 -54.50
C PHE A 438 -72.22 -9.50 -54.28
N GLN A 439 -72.41 -8.46 -53.45
CA GLN A 439 -73.74 -8.05 -52.99
C GLN A 439 -74.54 -7.27 -54.04
N TYR A 440 -73.90 -6.46 -54.88
CA TYR A 440 -74.59 -5.55 -55.79
C TYR A 440 -74.40 -5.86 -57.29
N LEU A 441 -73.30 -6.52 -57.68
CA LEU A 441 -72.94 -6.76 -59.08
C LEU A 441 -73.16 -8.21 -59.54
N GLY A 442 -73.47 -9.14 -58.61
CA GLY A 442 -73.82 -10.53 -58.93
C GLY A 442 -72.64 -11.39 -59.40
N TYR A 443 -71.41 -11.03 -59.05
CA TYR A 443 -70.23 -11.84 -59.36
C TYR A 443 -70.23 -13.18 -58.62
N ALA A 444 -69.56 -14.18 -59.20
CA ALA A 444 -69.45 -15.50 -58.59
C ALA A 444 -68.66 -15.41 -57.27
N ALA A 445 -69.13 -16.15 -56.26
CA ALA A 445 -68.52 -16.13 -54.92
C ALA A 445 -67.02 -16.47 -54.94
N ASN A 446 -66.60 -17.38 -55.83
CA ASN A 446 -65.19 -17.78 -55.96
C ASN A 446 -64.29 -16.63 -56.39
N ASP A 447 -64.76 -15.76 -57.30
CA ASP A 447 -63.97 -14.63 -57.81
C ASP A 447 -63.85 -13.52 -56.77
N CYS A 448 -64.92 -13.26 -56.01
CA CYS A 448 -64.90 -12.33 -54.89
C CYS A 448 -63.98 -12.81 -53.76
N ILE A 449 -63.99 -14.11 -53.44
CA ILE A 449 -63.08 -14.70 -52.44
C ILE A 449 -61.62 -14.57 -52.90
N ALA A 450 -61.33 -14.88 -54.17
CA ALA A 450 -59.99 -14.72 -54.74
C ALA A 450 -59.51 -13.25 -54.67
N LEU A 451 -60.39 -12.29 -54.96
CA LEU A 451 -60.08 -10.86 -54.86
C LEU A 451 -59.82 -10.42 -53.41
N ALA A 452 -60.59 -10.92 -52.45
CA ALA A 452 -60.38 -10.63 -51.03
C ALA A 452 -59.04 -11.20 -50.53
N ILE A 453 -58.70 -12.43 -50.92
CA ILE A 453 -57.40 -13.06 -50.60
C ILE A 453 -56.25 -12.27 -51.23
N LEU A 454 -56.41 -11.80 -52.48
CA LEU A 454 -55.41 -10.95 -53.13
C LEU A 454 -55.18 -9.64 -52.34
N GLY A 455 -56.25 -9.01 -51.85
CA GLY A 455 -56.17 -7.81 -51.02
C GLY A 455 -55.42 -8.05 -49.71
N LEU A 456 -55.68 -9.19 -49.06
CA LEU A 456 -54.94 -9.62 -47.87
C LEU A 456 -53.46 -9.84 -48.16
N VAL A 457 -53.13 -10.57 -49.23
CA VAL A 457 -51.73 -10.86 -49.64
C VAL A 457 -50.97 -9.57 -49.96
N LEU A 458 -51.59 -8.62 -50.67
CA LEU A 458 -50.97 -7.33 -50.97
C LEU A 458 -50.72 -6.49 -49.72
N GLY A 459 -51.67 -6.46 -48.79
CA GLY A 459 -51.49 -5.81 -47.48
C GLY A 459 -50.37 -6.45 -46.67
N PHE A 460 -50.31 -7.78 -46.63
CA PHE A 460 -49.24 -8.51 -45.94
C PHE A 460 -47.86 -8.25 -46.55
N ASN A 461 -47.77 -8.23 -47.88
CA ASN A 461 -46.52 -7.94 -48.59
C ASN A 461 -46.01 -6.51 -48.29
N GLN A 462 -46.91 -5.53 -48.25
CA GLN A 462 -46.54 -4.15 -47.91
C GLN A 462 -46.08 -4.02 -46.46
N VAL A 463 -46.79 -4.63 -45.50
CA VAL A 463 -46.39 -4.62 -44.09
C VAL A 463 -45.04 -5.31 -43.91
N SER A 464 -44.81 -6.44 -44.60
CA SER A 464 -43.50 -7.10 -44.59
C SER A 464 -42.40 -6.16 -45.08
N LYS A 465 -42.58 -5.49 -46.22
CA LYS A 465 -41.55 -4.62 -46.80
C LYS A 465 -41.22 -3.42 -45.91
N VAL A 466 -42.24 -2.78 -45.34
CA VAL A 466 -42.07 -1.63 -44.44
C VAL A 466 -41.42 -2.05 -43.12
N TRP A 467 -41.84 -3.18 -42.56
CA TRP A 467 -41.32 -3.70 -41.30
C TRP A 467 -39.84 -4.10 -41.41
N THR A 468 -39.47 -4.87 -42.45
CA THR A 468 -38.09 -5.29 -42.65
C THR A 468 -37.18 -4.08 -42.85
N GLY A 469 -37.57 -3.12 -43.70
CA GLY A 469 -36.78 -1.90 -43.91
C GLY A 469 -36.64 -1.01 -42.68
N CYS A 470 -37.67 -0.95 -41.83
CA CYS A 470 -37.60 -0.24 -40.55
C CYS A 470 -36.68 -0.94 -39.55
N THR A 471 -36.78 -2.26 -39.45
CA THR A 471 -35.99 -3.09 -38.54
C THR A 471 -34.51 -3.01 -38.89
N ASP A 472 -34.17 -3.17 -40.18
CA ASP A 472 -32.79 -3.10 -40.65
C ASP A 472 -32.18 -1.72 -40.36
N LYS A 473 -32.91 -0.64 -40.68
CA LYS A 473 -32.44 0.73 -40.41
C LYS A 473 -32.24 1.01 -38.92
N TRP A 474 -33.15 0.53 -38.08
CA TRP A 474 -33.07 0.72 -36.62
C TRP A 474 -31.89 -0.07 -36.04
N LEU A 475 -31.69 -1.32 -36.46
CA LEU A 475 -30.56 -2.14 -36.03
C LEU A 475 -29.23 -1.53 -36.44
N THR A 476 -29.09 -1.06 -37.69
CA THR A 476 -27.86 -0.38 -38.14
C THR A 476 -27.56 0.87 -37.30
N ASN A 477 -28.58 1.68 -37.00
CA ASN A 477 -28.39 2.85 -36.15
C ASN A 477 -27.97 2.47 -34.72
N LEU A 478 -28.58 1.43 -34.13
CA LEU A 478 -28.24 0.94 -32.80
C LEU A 478 -26.79 0.42 -32.74
N PHE A 479 -26.35 -0.34 -33.74
CA PHE A 479 -24.98 -0.85 -33.78
C PHE A 479 -23.96 0.28 -33.94
N GLU A 480 -24.25 1.30 -34.74
CA GLU A 480 -23.38 2.48 -34.85
C GLU A 480 -23.36 3.31 -33.56
N GLU A 481 -24.48 3.48 -32.87
CA GLU A 481 -24.54 4.17 -31.58
C GLU A 481 -23.71 3.46 -30.50
N ILE A 482 -23.82 2.13 -30.44
CA ILE A 482 -23.00 1.30 -29.54
C ILE A 482 -21.52 1.42 -29.90
N ARG A 483 -21.17 1.34 -31.19
CA ARG A 483 -19.79 1.49 -31.67
C ARG A 483 -19.19 2.84 -31.29
N VAL A 484 -19.94 3.93 -31.43
CA VAL A 484 -19.50 5.28 -31.05
C VAL A 484 -19.33 5.41 -29.54
N CYS A 485 -20.27 4.88 -28.74
CA CYS A 485 -20.18 4.86 -27.28
C CYS A 485 -18.92 4.10 -26.81
N LEU A 486 -18.61 2.97 -27.45
CA LEU A 486 -17.43 2.17 -27.14
C LEU A 486 -16.12 2.89 -27.46
N GLY A 487 -15.97 3.36 -28.71
CA GLY A 487 -14.73 4.00 -29.14
C GLY A 487 -14.47 5.31 -28.42
N LYS A 488 -15.48 6.19 -28.35
CA LYS A 488 -15.29 7.55 -27.85
C LYS A 488 -15.47 7.64 -26.33
N GLN A 489 -16.61 7.18 -25.81
CA GLN A 489 -16.96 7.42 -24.40
C GLN A 489 -16.27 6.45 -23.44
N CYS A 490 -16.17 5.17 -23.81
CA CYS A 490 -15.56 4.17 -22.93
C CYS A 490 -14.03 4.19 -23.02
N VAL A 491 -13.47 4.22 -24.22
CA VAL A 491 -12.03 4.06 -24.45
C VAL A 491 -11.30 5.40 -24.37
N GLU A 492 -11.64 6.38 -25.22
CA GLU A 492 -10.93 7.67 -25.29
C GLU A 492 -11.21 8.57 -24.06
N GLU A 493 -12.48 8.86 -23.79
CA GLU A 493 -12.88 9.79 -22.73
C GLU A 493 -12.89 9.16 -21.33
N GLY A 494 -13.00 7.83 -21.26
CA GLY A 494 -12.99 7.04 -20.03
C GLY A 494 -11.60 6.50 -19.68
N LEU A 495 -11.31 5.28 -20.11
CA LEU A 495 -10.17 4.50 -19.64
C LEU A 495 -8.81 5.14 -19.97
N LEU A 496 -8.60 5.62 -21.20
CA LEU A 496 -7.32 6.24 -21.58
C LEU A 496 -7.09 7.57 -20.86
N LYS A 497 -8.14 8.38 -20.73
CA LYS A 497 -8.06 9.66 -20.02
C LYS A 497 -7.80 9.45 -18.53
N GLU A 498 -8.50 8.51 -17.89
CA GLU A 498 -8.29 8.15 -16.49
C GLU A 498 -6.86 7.59 -16.28
N SER A 499 -6.39 6.69 -17.14
CA SER A 499 -5.01 6.14 -17.07
C SER A 499 -3.95 7.24 -17.21
N ASN A 500 -4.10 8.15 -18.17
CA ASN A 500 -3.16 9.26 -18.37
C ASN A 500 -3.20 10.28 -17.21
N ALA A 501 -4.38 10.53 -16.65
CA ALA A 501 -4.52 11.39 -15.48
C ALA A 501 -3.83 10.76 -14.26
N GLN A 502 -3.98 9.45 -14.07
CA GLN A 502 -3.32 8.71 -13.01
C GLN A 502 -1.79 8.73 -13.18
N LEU A 503 -1.28 8.46 -14.38
CA LEU A 503 0.15 8.59 -14.68
C LEU A 503 0.67 9.98 -14.35
N THR A 504 -0.05 11.03 -14.74
CA THR A 504 0.34 12.41 -14.45
C THR A 504 0.40 12.68 -12.94
N ASN A 505 -0.55 12.13 -12.18
CA ASN A 505 -0.56 12.25 -10.72
C ASN A 505 0.59 11.47 -10.07
N ASP A 506 0.89 10.27 -10.57
CA ASP A 506 1.99 9.43 -10.05
C ASP A 506 3.35 10.06 -10.34
N ILE A 507 3.55 10.64 -11.53
CA ILE A 507 4.75 11.42 -11.87
C ILE A 507 4.88 12.65 -10.95
N LYS A 508 3.79 13.40 -10.74
CA LYS A 508 3.80 14.56 -9.83
C LYS A 508 4.11 14.14 -8.40
N SER A 509 3.50 13.05 -7.92
CA SER A 509 3.76 12.51 -6.59
C SER A 509 5.21 12.06 -6.45
N THR A 510 5.77 11.40 -7.45
CA THR A 510 7.16 10.93 -7.43
C THR A 510 8.13 12.09 -7.44
N LYS A 511 7.85 13.12 -8.26
CA LYS A 511 8.65 14.36 -8.27
C LYS A 511 8.62 15.06 -6.92
N LEU A 512 7.44 15.18 -6.30
CA LEU A 512 7.31 15.76 -4.96
C LEU A 512 8.08 14.94 -3.91
N ARG A 513 8.00 13.59 -3.97
CA ARG A 513 8.80 12.70 -3.12
C ARG A 513 10.31 12.94 -3.31
N GLN A 514 10.77 13.09 -4.55
CA GLN A 514 12.17 13.36 -4.88
C GLN A 514 12.62 14.74 -4.39
N ASP A 515 11.80 15.78 -4.58
CA ASP A 515 12.11 17.14 -4.13
C ASP A 515 12.25 17.15 -2.60
N ILE A 516 11.30 16.55 -1.87
CA ILE A 516 11.37 16.41 -0.41
C ILE A 516 12.59 15.57 0.02
N PHE A 517 12.87 14.46 -0.66
CA PHE A 517 14.04 13.62 -0.38
C PHE A 517 15.36 14.38 -0.55
N ASN A 518 15.47 15.19 -1.61
CA ASN A 518 16.63 16.04 -1.84
C ASN A 518 16.79 17.08 -0.72
N GLU A 519 15.70 17.68 -0.24
CA GLU A 519 15.74 18.62 0.90
C GLU A 519 16.05 17.94 2.24
N ILE A 520 15.73 16.65 2.41
CA ILE A 520 16.12 15.84 3.59
C ILE A 520 17.60 15.42 3.52
N ASN A 521 18.21 15.40 2.34
CA ASN A 521 19.61 15.05 2.12
C ASN A 521 20.59 16.23 2.15
N LYS A 522 20.10 17.47 1.98
CA LYS A 522 20.87 18.69 2.23
C LYS A 522 21.11 18.90 3.72
#